data_AF-A0A4Q7M219-F1
#
_entry.id   AF-A0A4Q7M219-F1
#
_cell.length_a   1.000
_cell.length_b   1.000
_cell.length_c   1.000
_cell.angle_alpha   90.00
_cell.angle_beta   90.00
_cell.angle_gamma   90.00
#
_symmetry.space_group_name_H-M   'P 1'
#
loop_
_entity.id
_entity.type
_entity.pdbx_description
1 polymer ?
#
loop_
_entity_poly.entity_id
_entity_poly.type
_entity_poly.pdbx_seq_one_letter_code
_entity_poly.pdbx_strand_id
1 'polypeptide(L)'
;MWWLVWGVLVVGTLVGAFFLGRDLWRKAVRLGHALGAASQELGDASARVADAVERAQANPADTSPTVFDDITELRQRVAEQRSARAERAAARRERQLATARGWSVEAWLAQRERARSVSSEPPR
;
A
#
# COMPACT_ATOMS: atom_id res chain seq x y z
N MET A 1 -54.53 11.44 25.97
CA MET A 1 -54.07 11.08 24.60
C MET A 1 -52.72 11.70 24.22
N TRP A 2 -52.34 12.87 24.73
CA TRP A 2 -51.05 13.54 24.40
C TRP A 2 -49.76 12.82 24.84
N TRP A 3 -49.83 12.04 25.94
CA TRP A 3 -48.67 11.29 26.48
C TRP A 3 -48.13 10.23 25.51
N LEU A 4 -49.02 9.61 24.71
CA LEU A 4 -48.62 8.62 23.70
C LEU A 4 -47.83 9.26 22.57
N VAL A 5 -48.19 10.49 22.17
CA VAL A 5 -47.47 11.25 21.13
C VAL A 5 -46.04 11.51 21.57
N TRP A 6 -45.86 11.97 22.81
CA TRP A 6 -44.52 12.17 23.40
C TRP A 6 -43.73 10.87 23.51
N GLY A 7 -44.37 9.77 23.95
CA GLY A 7 -43.73 8.46 24.03
C GLY A 7 -43.21 7.96 22.68
N VAL A 8 -44.04 8.01 21.63
CA VAL A 8 -43.65 7.61 20.28
C VAL A 8 -42.53 8.49 19.73
N LEU A 9 -42.57 9.80 19.98
CA LEU A 9 -41.53 10.72 19.51
C LEU A 9 -40.16 10.39 20.12
N VAL A 10 -40.12 10.20 21.45
CA VAL A 10 -38.89 9.88 22.18
C VAL A 10 -38.35 8.51 21.76
N VAL A 11 -39.23 7.50 21.69
CA VAL A 11 -38.83 6.14 21.29
C VAL A 11 -38.34 6.13 19.84
N GLY A 12 -39.02 6.80 18.91
CA GLY A 12 -38.59 6.92 17.52
C GLY A 12 -37.20 7.55 17.40
N THR A 13 -36.95 8.60 18.19
CA THR A 13 -35.64 9.28 18.22
C THR A 13 -34.55 8.40 18.82
N LEU A 14 -34.82 7.71 19.92
CA LEU A 14 -33.88 6.78 20.56
C LEU A 14 -33.55 5.59 19.65
N VAL A 15 -34.54 5.00 18.99
CA VAL A 15 -34.33 3.92 18.04
C VAL A 15 -33.50 4.41 16.85
N GLY A 16 -33.83 5.58 16.29
CA GLY A 16 -33.04 6.20 15.23
C GLY A 16 -31.59 6.44 15.65
N ALA A 17 -31.37 7.03 16.82
CA ALA A 17 -30.04 7.29 17.37
C ALA A 17 -29.26 6.00 17.65
N PHE A 18 -29.93 4.96 18.16
CA PHE A 18 -29.31 3.67 18.44
C PHE A 18 -28.86 2.96 17.16
N PHE A 19 -29.70 2.92 16.13
CA PHE A 19 -29.33 2.35 14.83
C PHE A 19 -28.19 3.12 14.18
N LEU A 20 -28.23 4.45 14.23
CA LEU A 20 -27.19 5.30 13.67
C LEU A 20 -25.85 5.10 14.40
N GLY A 21 -25.87 5.10 15.74
CA GLY A 21 -24.68 4.86 16.57
C GLY A 21 -24.07 3.48 16.33
N ARG A 22 -24.90 2.44 16.18
CA ARG A 22 -24.42 1.07 15.91
C ARG A 22 -23.76 0.96 14.53
N ASP A 23 -24.32 1.58 13.50
CA ASP A 23 -23.72 1.56 12.16
C ASP A 23 -22.42 2.36 12.10
N LEU A 24 -22.39 3.54 12.75
CA LEU A 24 -21.20 4.35 12.91
C LEU A 24 -20.09 3.60 13.64
N TRP A 25 -20.42 2.88 14.71
CA TRP A 25 -19.44 2.08 15.46
C TRP A 25 -18.79 1.00 14.59
N ARG A 26 -19.58 0.25 13.81
CA ARG A 26 -19.03 -0.77 12.91
C ARG A 26 -18.10 -0.17 11.86
N LYS A 27 -18.44 1.01 11.34
CA LYS A 27 -17.60 1.74 10.39
C LYS A 27 -16.32 2.26 11.04
N ALA A 28 -16.41 2.84 12.24
CA ALA A 28 -15.27 3.34 13.00
C ALA A 28 -14.28 2.23 13.36
N VAL A 29 -14.76 1.06 13.80
CA VAL A 29 -13.90 -0.09 14.10
C VAL A 29 -13.18 -0.60 12.85
N ARG A 30 -13.88 -0.69 11.71
CA ARG A 30 -13.24 -1.05 10.43
C ARG A 30 -12.17 -0.03 10.02
N LEU A 31 -12.45 1.25 10.21
CA LEU A 31 -11.49 2.33 9.95
C LEU A 31 -10.28 2.23 10.88
N GLY A 32 -10.50 1.99 12.17
CA GLY A 32 -9.42 1.82 13.15
C GLY A 32 -8.52 0.63 12.86
N HIS A 33 -9.08 -0.51 12.43
CA HIS A 33 -8.28 -1.66 12.01
C HIS A 33 -7.45 -1.36 10.76
N ALA A 34 -8.03 -0.71 9.76
CA ALA A 34 -7.30 -0.29 8.57
C ALA A 34 -6.19 0.72 8.91
N LEU A 35 -6.48 1.65 9.83
CA LEU A 35 -5.51 2.64 10.30
C LEU A 35 -4.37 1.99 11.09
N GLY A 36 -4.68 0.97 11.90
CA GLY A 36 -3.68 0.18 12.63
C GLY A 36 -2.73 -0.57 11.70
N ALA A 37 -3.27 -1.27 10.69
CA ALA A 37 -2.46 -1.95 9.68
C ALA A 37 -1.58 -0.97 8.90
N ALA A 38 -2.15 0.16 8.44
CA ALA A 38 -1.40 1.19 7.75
C ALA A 38 -0.31 1.84 8.63
N SER A 39 -0.59 2.03 9.92
CA SER A 39 0.39 2.57 10.87
C SER A 39 1.55 1.61 11.12
N GLN A 40 1.27 0.31 11.15
CA GLN A 40 2.29 -0.72 11.28
C GLN A 40 3.20 -0.78 10.05
N GLU A 41 2.63 -0.76 8.84
CA GLU A 41 3.40 -0.69 7.60
C GLU A 41 4.26 0.58 7.51
N LEU A 42 3.74 1.72 7.98
CA LEU A 42 4.47 2.98 8.05
C LEU A 42 5.62 2.91 9.06
N GLY A 43 5.41 2.25 10.21
CA GLY A 43 6.44 2.00 11.21
C GLY A 43 7.58 1.15 10.64
N ASP A 44 7.26 0.04 9.98
CA ASP A 44 8.23 -0.84 9.35
C ASP A 44 8.98 -0.14 8.21
N ALA A 45 8.30 0.69 7.43
CA ALA A 45 8.93 1.50 6.40
C ALA A 45 9.91 2.52 7.00
N SER A 46 9.52 3.17 8.10
CA SER A 46 10.35 4.15 8.79
C SER A 46 11.60 3.50 9.39
N ALA A 47 11.48 2.31 9.98
CA ALA A 47 12.62 1.53 10.46
C ALA A 47 13.60 1.19 9.33
N ARG A 48 13.11 0.71 8.19
CA ARG A 48 13.95 0.44 7.00
C ARG A 48 14.67 1.69 6.47
N VAL A 49 14.02 2.86 6.54
CA VAL A 49 14.65 4.13 6.15
C VAL A 49 15.74 4.51 7.15
N ALA A 50 15.48 4.39 8.46
CA ALA A 50 16.49 4.65 9.48
C ALA A 50 17.73 3.77 9.27
N ASP A 51 17.56 2.47 9.06
CA ASP A 51 18.67 1.54 8.77
C ASP A 51 19.42 1.90 7.49
N ALA A 52 18.72 2.39 6.46
CA ALA A 52 19.35 2.81 5.21
C ALA A 52 20.16 4.11 5.39
N VAL A 53 19.65 5.03 6.19
CA VAL A 53 20.32 6.28 6.53
C VAL A 53 21.56 6.00 7.39
N GLU A 54 21.46 5.12 8.38
CA GLU A 54 22.61 4.72 9.21
C GLU A 54 23.70 4.07 8.37
N ARG A 55 23.35 3.15 7.46
CA ARG A 55 24.31 2.54 6.53
C ARG A 55 24.96 3.56 5.59
N ALA A 56 24.21 4.55 5.14
CA ALA A 56 24.73 5.63 4.30
C ALA A 56 25.67 6.56 5.09
N GLN A 57 25.40 6.80 6.37
CA GLN A 57 26.31 7.55 7.24
C GLN A 57 27.58 6.76 7.57
N ALA A 58 27.47 5.45 7.76
CA ALA A 58 28.62 4.58 8.01
C ALA A 58 29.56 4.46 6.80
N ASN A 59 29.02 4.57 5.58
CA ASN A 59 29.79 4.57 4.33
C ASN A 59 29.41 5.78 3.47
N PRO A 60 29.90 6.99 3.83
CA PRO A 60 29.59 8.18 3.07
C PRO A 60 30.16 8.05 1.66
N ALA A 61 29.33 8.36 0.65
CA ALA A 61 29.79 8.40 -0.73
C ALA A 61 30.79 9.55 -0.88
N ASP A 62 31.94 9.29 -1.52
CA ASP A 62 32.90 10.34 -1.82
C ASP A 62 32.32 11.26 -2.90
N THR A 63 32.07 12.51 -2.51
CA THR A 63 31.56 13.60 -3.38
C THR A 63 32.61 14.66 -3.65
N SER A 64 33.88 14.35 -3.36
CA SER A 64 35.00 15.24 -3.65
C SER A 64 35.08 15.57 -5.15
N PRO A 65 35.51 16.78 -5.53
CA PRO A 65 35.67 17.13 -6.93
C PRO A 65 36.73 16.26 -7.62
N THR A 66 36.31 15.42 -8.58
CA THR A 66 37.17 14.50 -9.34
C THR A 66 37.89 15.19 -10.52
N VAL A 67 38.07 16.51 -10.48
CA VAL A 67 38.58 17.31 -11.62
C VAL A 67 40.04 16.96 -11.97
N PHE A 68 40.80 16.47 -10.99
CA PHE A 68 42.21 16.10 -11.15
C PHE A 68 42.46 14.59 -11.16
N ASP A 69 41.41 13.78 -11.15
CA ASP A 69 41.54 12.31 -11.17
C ASP A 69 41.86 11.79 -12.58
N ASP A 70 42.37 10.56 -12.65
CA ASP A 70 42.62 9.87 -13.92
C ASP A 70 41.31 9.68 -14.71
N ILE A 71 41.32 10.14 -15.96
CA ILE A 71 40.16 10.08 -16.85
C ILE A 71 39.71 8.64 -17.15
N THR A 72 40.64 7.68 -17.13
CA THR A 72 40.35 6.27 -17.37
C THR A 72 39.62 5.64 -16.18
N GLU A 73 40.07 5.94 -14.96
CA GLU A 73 39.41 5.52 -13.73
C GLU A 73 38.02 6.15 -13.61
N LEU A 74 37.88 7.43 -13.93
CA LEU A 74 36.58 8.12 -13.92
C LEU A 74 35.60 7.47 -14.91
N ARG A 75 36.05 7.12 -16.13
CA ARG A 75 35.22 6.43 -17.12
C ARG A 75 34.76 5.05 -16.65
N GLN A 76 35.65 4.31 -15.99
CA GLN A 76 35.30 3.02 -15.42
C GLN A 76 34.23 3.15 -14.32
N ARG A 77 34.42 4.07 -13.37
CA ARG A 77 33.44 4.36 -12.32
C ARG A 77 32.07 4.77 -12.90
N VAL A 78 32.05 5.61 -13.93
CA VAL A 78 30.81 6.02 -14.61
C VAL A 78 30.15 4.83 -15.32
N ALA A 79 30.92 3.94 -15.96
CA ALA A 79 30.38 2.75 -16.61
C ALA A 79 29.72 1.80 -15.58
N GLU A 80 30.37 1.57 -14.45
CA GLU A 80 29.85 0.77 -13.33
C GLU A 80 28.57 1.38 -12.73
N GLN A 81 28.53 2.71 -12.55
CA GLN A 81 27.31 3.37 -12.08
C GLN A 81 26.16 3.28 -13.10
N ARG A 82 26.47 3.35 -14.40
CA ARG A 82 25.47 3.22 -15.46
C ARG A 82 24.90 1.80 -15.55
N SER A 83 25.73 0.77 -15.42
CA SER A 83 25.26 -0.62 -15.39
C SER A 83 24.36 -0.86 -14.17
N ALA A 84 24.78 -0.44 -12.98
CA ALA A 84 23.97 -0.55 -11.76
C ALA A 84 22.65 0.22 -11.88
N ARG A 85 22.64 1.40 -12.53
CA ARG A 85 21.41 2.15 -12.80
C ARG A 85 20.50 1.43 -13.79
N ALA A 86 21.05 0.84 -14.84
CA ALA A 86 20.31 0.08 -15.84
C ALA A 86 19.64 -1.16 -15.22
N GLU A 87 20.33 -1.90 -14.36
CA GLU A 87 19.79 -3.04 -13.61
C GLU A 87 18.62 -2.62 -12.73
N ARG A 88 18.78 -1.54 -11.94
CA ARG A 88 17.69 -1.01 -11.11
C ARG A 88 16.51 -0.55 -11.96
N ALA A 89 16.75 0.04 -13.12
CA ALA A 89 15.69 0.47 -14.03
C ALA A 89 14.93 -0.72 -14.64
N ALA A 90 15.64 -1.79 -15.01
CA ALA A 90 15.04 -3.03 -15.50
C ALA A 90 14.16 -3.67 -14.42
N ALA A 91 14.66 -3.78 -13.18
CA ALA A 91 13.88 -4.32 -12.06
C ALA A 91 12.61 -3.50 -11.78
N ARG A 92 12.66 -2.16 -11.90
CA ARG A 92 11.46 -1.32 -11.76
C ARG A 92 10.46 -1.56 -12.89
N ARG A 93 10.93 -1.66 -14.13
CA ARG A 93 10.08 -1.96 -15.30
C ARG A 93 9.39 -3.30 -15.14
N GLU A 94 10.09 -4.33 -14.69
CA GLU A 94 9.52 -5.65 -14.46
C GLU A 94 8.39 -5.61 -13.42
N ARG A 95 8.61 -4.92 -12.29
CA ARG A 95 7.56 -4.71 -11.27
C ARG A 95 6.36 -3.95 -11.83
N GLN A 96 6.61 -2.89 -12.59
CA GLN A 96 5.53 -2.10 -13.23
C GLN A 96 4.72 -2.96 -14.20
N LEU A 97 5.38 -3.79 -15.01
CA LEU A 97 4.72 -4.70 -15.94
C LEU A 97 3.94 -5.81 -15.21
N ALA A 98 4.42 -6.29 -14.07
CA ALA A 98 3.69 -7.23 -13.22
C ALA A 98 2.39 -6.60 -12.68
N THR A 99 2.47 -5.36 -12.16
CA THR A 99 1.29 -4.62 -11.71
C THR A 99 0.31 -4.34 -12.85
N ALA A 100 0.80 -3.87 -14.00
CA ALA A 100 -0.03 -3.58 -15.17
C ALA A 100 -0.75 -4.84 -15.70
N ARG A 101 -0.07 -5.99 -15.71
CA ARG A 101 -0.70 -7.28 -16.06
C ARG A 101 -1.80 -7.66 -15.08
N GLY A 102 -1.62 -7.39 -13.78
CA GLY A 102 -2.67 -7.60 -12.78
C GLY A 102 -3.90 -6.72 -12.97
N TRP A 103 -3.77 -5.57 -13.63
CA TRP A 103 -4.86 -4.64 -13.93
C TRP A 103 -5.46 -4.83 -15.33
N SER A 104 -4.93 -5.75 -16.14
CA SER A 104 -5.45 -5.96 -17.49
C SER A 104 -6.87 -6.54 -17.45
N VAL A 105 -7.67 -6.18 -18.45
CA VAL A 105 -9.04 -6.70 -18.62
C VAL A 105 -9.03 -8.24 -18.70
N GLU A 106 -7.99 -8.82 -19.29
CA GLU A 106 -7.79 -10.27 -19.37
C GLU A 106 -7.57 -10.91 -17.99
N ALA A 107 -6.77 -10.30 -17.13
CA ALA A 107 -6.57 -10.79 -15.76
C ALA A 107 -7.88 -10.73 -14.95
N TRP A 108 -8.65 -9.64 -15.11
CA TRP A 108 -9.96 -9.50 -14.49
C TRP A 108 -10.98 -10.55 -15.01
N LEU A 109 -11.02 -10.79 -16.32
CA LEU A 109 -11.89 -11.80 -16.93
C LEU A 109 -11.51 -13.21 -16.47
N ALA A 110 -10.22 -13.56 -16.47
CA ALA A 110 -9.74 -14.85 -16.01
C ALA A 110 -10.08 -15.12 -14.53
N GLN A 111 -10.01 -14.09 -13.68
CA GLN A 111 -10.41 -14.21 -12.28
C GLN A 111 -11.91 -14.45 -12.12
N ARG A 112 -12.74 -13.81 -12.96
CA ARG A 112 -14.20 -13.97 -12.95
C ARG A 112 -14.64 -15.35 -13.46
N GLU A 113 -13.94 -15.93 -14.44
CA GLU A 113 -14.20 -17.28 -14.92
C GLU A 113 -13.90 -18.34 -13.85
N ARG A 114 -12.78 -18.21 -13.13
CA ARG A 114 -12.47 -19.08 -11.98
C ARG A 114 -13.52 -19.01 -10.88
N ALA A 115 -14.04 -17.81 -10.58
CA ALA A 115 -15.11 -17.66 -9.61
C ALA A 115 -16.40 -18.39 -10.05
N ARG A 116 -16.70 -18.40 -11.36
CA ARG A 116 -17.86 -19.08 -11.92
C ARG A 116 -17.70 -20.61 -11.92
N SER A 117 -16.50 -21.12 -12.21
CA SER A 117 -16.24 -22.57 -12.16
C SER A 117 -16.37 -23.12 -10.74
N VAL A 118 -15.89 -22.38 -9.73
CA VAL A 118 -16.04 -22.78 -8.31
C VAL A 118 -17.51 -22.78 -7.88
N SER A 119 -18.34 -21.87 -8.40
CA SER A 119 -19.78 -21.85 -8.08
C SER A 119 -20.62 -22.90 -8.80
N SER A 120 -20.08 -23.55 -9.84
CA SER A 120 -20.81 -24.56 -10.63
C SER A 120 -20.46 -26.00 -10.22
N GLU A 121 -19.57 -26.18 -9.25
CA GLU A 121 -19.31 -27.48 -8.64
C GLU A 121 -20.40 -27.78 -7.59
N PRO A 122 -21.28 -28.77 -7.83
CA PRO A 122 -22.34 -29.09 -6.89
C PRO A 122 -21.74 -29.71 -5.61
N PRO A 123 -22.32 -29.43 -4.43
CA PRO A 123 -21.87 -30.07 -3.19
C PRO A 123 -22.02 -31.59 -3.32
N ARG A 124 -20.94 -32.31 -3.01
CA ARG A 124 -20.92 -33.79 -2.94
C ARG A 124 -21.61 -34.29 -1.69
#